data_AF-U4VAX5-F1
#
_entry.id   AF-U4VAX5-F1
#
_cell.length_a   1.000
_cell.length_b   1.000
_cell.length_c   1.000
_cell.angle_alpha   90.00
_cell.angle_beta   90.00
_cell.angle_gamma   90.00
#
_symmetry.space_group_name_H-M   'P 1'
#
loop_
_entity.id
_entity.type
_entity.pdbx_description
1 polymer ?
#
loop_
_entity_poly.entity_id
_entity_poly.type
_entity_poly.pdbx_seq_one_letter_code
_entity_poly.pdbx_strand_id
1 'polypeptide(L)'
;MAISYLIVLLCSGIFFWGTWKQFDINASMVAPVTGLSMIWVYGVGLFTGGAMFIIAAERFLRAVTGRLTDEEIATFAGEHSLDHLME
;
A
#
# COMPACT_ATOMS: atom_id res chain seq x y z
N MET A 1 16.13 -0.11 -0.80
CA MET A 1 14.98 -0.63 -1.59
C MET A 1 14.26 -1.79 -0.92
N ALA A 2 14.89 -2.97 -0.75
CA ALA A 2 14.20 -4.13 -0.16
C ALA A 2 13.61 -3.88 1.24
N ILE A 3 14.36 -3.24 2.15
CA ILE A 3 13.86 -2.88 3.49
C ILE A 3 12.68 -1.91 3.41
N SER A 4 12.74 -0.93 2.51
CA SER A 4 11.65 0.02 2.28
C SER A 4 10.38 -0.69 1.82
N TYR A 5 10.49 -1.61 0.85
CA TYR A 5 9.35 -2.44 0.42
C TYR A 5 8.83 -3.34 1.54
N LEU A 6 9.71 -3.90 2.37
CA LEU A 6 9.31 -4.70 3.53
C LEU A 6 8.48 -3.88 4.53
N ILE A 7 8.89 -2.64 4.83
CA ILE A 7 8.13 -1.75 5.72
C ILE A 7 6.74 -1.48 5.14
N VAL A 8 6.66 -1.12 3.85
CA VAL A 8 5.37 -0.87 3.17
C VAL A 8 4.49 -2.11 3.18
N LEU A 9 5.06 -3.29 2.95
CA LEU A 9 4.37 -4.57 3.02
C LEU A 9 3.81 -4.84 4.41
N LEU A 10 4.59 -4.62 5.47
CA LEU A 10 4.12 -4.80 6.84
C LEU A 10 3.03 -3.78 7.21
N CYS A 11 3.20 -2.50 6.87
CA CYS A 11 2.22 -1.45 7.13
C CYS A 11 0.89 -1.71 6.42
N SER A 12 0.93 -2.06 5.13
CA SER A 12 -0.27 -2.38 4.35
C SER A 12 -0.95 -3.67 4.86
N GLY A 13 -0.18 -4.67 5.28
CA GLY A 13 -0.70 -5.89 5.90
C GLY A 13 -1.41 -5.61 7.23
N ILE A 14 -0.80 -4.80 8.11
CA ILE A 14 -1.42 -4.38 9.37
C ILE A 14 -2.67 -3.55 9.11
N PHE A 15 -2.65 -2.66 8.12
CA PHE A 15 -3.81 -1.85 7.74
C PHE A 15 -4.99 -2.72 7.26
N PHE A 16 -4.73 -3.68 6.39
CA PHE A 16 -5.73 -4.65 5.94
C PHE A 16 -6.29 -5.47 7.11
N TRP A 17 -5.41 -6.02 7.95
CA TRP A 17 -5.79 -6.82 9.11
C TRP A 17 -6.60 -6.02 10.15
N GLY A 18 -6.20 -4.78 10.40
CA GLY A 18 -6.94 -3.86 11.28
C GLY A 18 -8.33 -3.55 10.76
N THR A 19 -8.47 -3.37 9.44
CA THR A 19 -9.76 -3.16 8.80
C THR A 19 -10.63 -4.42 8.88
N TRP A 20 -10.05 -5.60 8.67
CA TRP A 20 -10.76 -6.88 8.82
C TRP A 20 -11.30 -7.08 10.24
N LYS A 21 -10.50 -6.79 11.27
CA LYS A 21 -10.96 -6.88 12.67
C LYS A 21 -12.09 -5.91 12.99
N GLN A 22 -12.12 -4.75 12.33
CA GLN A 22 -13.15 -3.75 12.53
C GLN A 22 -14.37 -3.96 11.63
N PHE A 23 -14.40 -5.02 10.81
CA PHE A 23 -15.46 -5.22 9.82
C PHE A 23 -16.85 -5.23 10.47
N ASP A 24 -17.07 -6.08 11.47
CA ASP A 24 -18.37 -6.21 12.14
C ASP A 24 -18.77 -4.94 12.91
N ILE A 25 -17.79 -4.24 13.48
CA ILE A 25 -18.00 -2.97 14.18
C ILE A 25 -18.48 -1.91 13.18
N ASN A 26 -17.80 -1.79 12.04
CA ASN A 26 -18.18 -0.84 11.00
C ASN A 26 -19.48 -1.22 10.30
N ALA A 27 -19.79 -2.51 10.20
CA ALA A 27 -21.04 -2.99 9.60
C ALA A 27 -22.25 -2.64 10.47
N SER A 28 -22.11 -2.76 11.79
CA SER A 28 -23.18 -2.46 12.76
C SER A 28 -23.29 -0.97 13.13
N MET A 29 -22.24 -0.17 12.89
CA MET A 29 -22.25 1.27 13.14
C MET A 29 -22.88 2.04 11.96
N VAL A 30 -23.80 2.96 12.27
CA VAL A 30 -24.49 3.80 11.29
C VAL A 30 -24.11 5.27 11.49
N ALA A 31 -23.82 5.96 10.39
CA ALA A 31 -23.49 7.37 10.39
C ALA A 31 -24.70 8.25 10.79
N PRO A 32 -24.55 9.21 11.71
CA PRO A 32 -25.68 9.94 12.29
C PRO A 32 -26.39 10.91 11.33
N VAL A 33 -25.69 11.41 10.31
CA VAL A 33 -26.26 12.36 9.34
C VAL A 33 -26.77 11.65 8.09
N THR A 34 -25.98 10.72 7.54
CA THR A 34 -26.30 10.06 6.27
C THR A 34 -27.09 8.77 6.42
N GLY A 35 -27.13 8.18 7.62
CA GLY A 35 -27.76 6.88 7.84
C GLY A 35 -27.05 5.71 7.17
N LEU A 36 -25.86 5.92 6.59
CA LEU A 36 -25.08 4.87 5.94
C LEU A 36 -24.31 4.02 6.95
N SER A 37 -24.22 2.71 6.72
CA SER A 37 -23.33 1.84 7.49
C SER A 37 -21.87 2.24 7.25
N MET A 38 -21.08 2.35 8.32
CA MET A 38 -19.68 2.79 8.26
C MET A 38 -18.78 1.80 7.51
N ILE A 39 -19.23 0.57 7.28
CA ILE A 39 -18.49 -0.40 6.46
C ILE A 39 -18.39 0.04 5.00
N TRP A 40 -19.33 0.81 4.48
CA TRP A 40 -19.22 1.35 3.12
C TRP A 40 -18.11 2.39 3.01
N VAL A 41 -17.80 3.09 4.10
CA VAL A 41 -16.75 4.10 4.14
C VAL A 41 -15.40 3.44 4.43
N TYR A 42 -15.30 2.71 5.54
CA TYR A 42 -14.04 2.13 6.00
C TYR A 42 -13.69 0.79 5.36
N GLY A 43 -14.67 0.07 4.81
CA GLY A 43 -14.46 -1.20 4.11
C GLY A 43 -13.61 -1.07 2.86
N VAL A 44 -13.51 0.14 2.26
CA VAL A 44 -12.56 0.43 1.17
C VAL A 44 -11.12 0.14 1.61
N GLY A 45 -10.81 0.24 2.91
CA GLY A 45 -9.51 -0.12 3.47
C GLY A 45 -9.11 -1.58 3.26
N LEU A 46 -10.07 -2.51 3.16
CA LEU A 46 -9.80 -3.90 2.80
C LEU A 46 -9.33 -4.01 1.35
N PHE A 47 -10.04 -3.37 0.43
CA PHE A 47 -9.68 -3.40 -0.98
C PHE A 47 -8.33 -2.72 -1.24
N THR A 48 -8.19 -1.46 -0.78
CA THR A 48 -6.97 -0.67 -0.99
C THR A 48 -5.79 -1.27 -0.24
N GLY A 49 -5.96 -1.67 1.02
CA GLY A 49 -4.90 -2.29 1.81
C GLY A 49 -4.42 -3.61 1.20
N GLY A 50 -5.34 -4.45 0.72
CA GLY A 50 -5.01 -5.69 0.03
C GLY A 50 -4.27 -5.45 -1.29
N ALA A 51 -4.74 -4.51 -2.12
CA ALA A 51 -4.07 -4.15 -3.36
C ALA A 51 -2.65 -3.61 -3.11
N MET A 52 -2.49 -2.71 -2.13
CA MET A 52 -1.18 -2.18 -1.73
C MET A 52 -0.24 -3.30 -1.25
N PHE A 53 -0.76 -4.24 -0.45
CA PHE A 53 0.03 -5.36 0.05
C PHE A 53 0.54 -6.24 -1.10
N ILE A 54 -0.31 -6.56 -2.07
CA ILE A 54 0.06 -7.37 -3.25
C ILE A 54 1.15 -6.68 -4.07
N ILE A 55 0.99 -5.38 -4.36
CA ILE A 55 1.98 -4.60 -5.11
C ILE A 55 3.30 -4.54 -4.36
N ALA A 56 3.27 -4.26 -3.05
CA ALA A 56 4.47 -4.23 -2.23
C ALA A 56 5.17 -5.60 -2.14
N ALA A 57 4.40 -6.69 -2.12
CA ALA A 57 4.92 -8.05 -2.09
C ALA A 57 5.65 -8.41 -3.38
N GLU A 58 5.06 -8.12 -4.54
CA GLU A 58 5.72 -8.34 -5.84
C GLU A 58 7.06 -7.57 -5.92
N ARG A 59 7.06 -6.30 -5.51
CA ARG A 59 8.26 -5.46 -5.54
C ARG A 59 9.32 -5.92 -4.54
N PHE A 60 8.90 -6.33 -3.35
CA PHE A 60 9.80 -6.90 -2.36
C PHE A 60 10.45 -8.19 -2.87
N LEU A 61 9.67 -9.10 -3.47
CA LEU A 61 10.17 -10.35 -4.04
C LEU A 61 11.17 -10.10 -5.18
N ARG A 62 10.88 -9.17 -6.08
CA ARG A 62 11.83 -8.78 -7.14
C ARG A 62 13.10 -8.17 -6.56
N ALA A 63 12.98 -7.37 -5.49
CA ALA A 63 14.13 -6.78 -4.82
C ALA A 63 15.04 -7.83 -4.17
N VAL A 64 14.49 -8.83 -3.48
CA VAL A 64 15.31 -9.88 -2.83
C VAL A 64 15.82 -10.93 -3.81
N THR A 65 15.16 -11.12 -4.95
CA THR A 65 15.62 -12.04 -6.02
C THR A 65 16.59 -11.39 -7.01
N GLY A 66 16.93 -10.10 -6.84
CA GLY A 66 17.84 -9.38 -7.72
C GLY A 66 17.26 -9.09 -9.11
N ARG A 67 15.93 -9.03 -9.25
CA ARG A 67 15.21 -8.78 -10.51
C ARG A 67 14.70 -7.34 -10.65
N LEU A 68 15.34 -6.39 -9.95
CA LEU A 68 15.09 -4.95 -10.10
C LEU A 68 15.79 -4.45 -11.37
N THR A 69 15.12 -3.59 -12.14
CA THR A 69 15.76 -2.94 -13.29
C THR A 69 16.57 -1.72 -12.85
N ASP A 70 17.58 -1.36 -13.63
CA ASP A 70 18.40 -0.16 -13.34
C ASP A 70 17.56 1.12 -13.38
N GLU A 71 16.55 1.21 -14.26
CA GLU A 71 15.57 2.32 -14.28
C GLU A 71 14.76 2.42 -12.98
N GLU A 72 14.30 1.28 -12.44
CA GLU A 72 13.56 1.25 -11.17
C GLU A 72 14.46 1.73 -10.02
N ILE A 73 15.75 1.40 -10.05
CA ILE A 73 16.73 1.82 -9.07
C ILE A 73 17.02 3.33 -9.22
N ALA A 74 17.29 3.80 -10.44
CA ALA A 74 17.60 5.20 -10.74
C ALA A 74 16.44 6.16 -10.40
N THR A 75 15.20 5.76 -10.70
CA THR A 75 13.99 6.52 -10.33
C THR A 75 13.90 6.72 -8.81
N PHE A 76 14.30 5.71 -8.05
CA PHE A 76 14.11 5.65 -6.61
C PHE A 76 15.32 6.18 -5.84
N ALA A 77 16.51 6.14 -6.45
CA ALA A 77 17.73 6.82 -6.00
C ALA A 77 17.72 8.33 -6.34
N GLY A 78 16.79 8.77 -7.18
CA GLY A 78 16.66 10.17 -7.60
C GLY A 78 17.63 10.57 -8.71
N GLU A 79 18.23 9.61 -9.41
CA GLU A 79 19.17 9.87 -10.51
C GLU A 79 18.43 10.37 -11.77
N HIS A 80 17.19 9.93 -11.99
CA HIS A 80 16.36 10.35 -13.13
C HIS A 80 15.91 11.83 -13.07
N SER A 81 16.09 12.51 -11.94
CA SER A 81 15.78 13.95 -11.83
C SER A 81 16.94 14.86 -12.23
N LEU A 82 18.16 14.35 -12.47
CA LEU A 82 19.30 15.19 -12.85
C LEU A 82 19.50 15.29 -14.36
N ASP A 83 19.05 14.31 -15.13
CA ASP A 83 19.23 14.30 -16.58
C ASP A 83 18.48 15.47 -17.27
N HIS A 84 17.26 15.79 -16.80
CA HIS A 84 16.48 16.93 -17.31
C HIS A 84 16.99 18.32 -16.85
N LEU A 85 17.94 18.39 -15.91
CA LEU A 85 18.56 19.63 -15.45
C LEU A 85 19.92 19.88 -16.13
N MET A 86 20.44 18.87 -16.84
CA MET A 86 21.69 18.95 -17.61
C MET A 86 21.45 19.15 -19.12
N GLU A 87 20.19 19.21 -19.57
CA GLU A 87 19.78 19.61 -20.93
C GLU A 87 19.47 21.12 -21.03
#